data_AF-A0A8F9TS09-F1
#
_entry.id   AF-A0A8F9TS09-F1
#
_cell.length_a   1.000
_cell.length_b   1.000
_cell.length_c   1.000
_cell.angle_alpha   90.00
_cell.angle_beta   90.00
_cell.angle_gamma   90.00
#
_symmetry.space_group_name_H-M   'P 1'
#
loop_
_entity.id
_entity.type
_entity.pdbx_description
1 polymer ?
#
loop_
_entity_poly.entity_id
_entity_poly.type
_entity_poly.pdbx_seq_one_letter_code
_entity_poly.pdbx_strand_id
1 'polypeptide(L)'
;MLAVAAVLSLLSPVRTLAVDVASAPVGYVNITLLRASDTIVAVPLAAGIAYSGRITSILPSAGGQFIVKVSGAPAFASDQFKQFYYLRIGTGARHGAYFTIVANTADTLTLDSEGNDYSALAVGDTIKIRRYWTLGTLFPVAESNTPLNPLAASPGPLGPQRRSQIILFDHGYEGINLPAAGVYYFTSAGWYQAVTGNPRADDIVLHPDSSFIIRQPAVIAQDTVWAVAGSVVEEDERIPLFTSSSGPQDNVVALNRPFDTALSASGLDASFVASASTFPNDRRDQLLVFDNTVRAFNKTPVATYYRVGRDWIKAAPGNPTANDTVLNATTGLVIRKFRDATSASTEWVSPHVN
;
A
#
# COMPACT_ATOMS: atom_id res chain seq x y z
N MET A 1 33.32 51.00 56.65
CA MET A 1 31.92 50.96 56.19
C MET A 1 31.92 50.69 54.69
N LEU A 2 31.77 49.44 54.30
CA LEU A 2 31.61 49.04 52.90
C LEU A 2 30.74 47.78 52.91
N ALA A 3 29.54 47.85 52.36
CA ALA A 3 28.70 46.69 52.08
C ALA A 3 28.09 46.91 50.70
N VAL A 4 28.68 46.25 49.70
CA VAL A 4 28.17 46.16 48.34
C VAL A 4 27.31 44.91 48.27
N ALA A 5 26.01 45.09 48.03
CA ALA A 5 25.07 43.99 47.83
C ALA A 5 25.14 43.49 46.38
N ALA A 6 25.53 42.24 46.18
CA ALA A 6 25.48 41.57 44.89
C ALA A 6 24.08 40.97 44.66
N VAL A 7 23.39 41.46 43.63
CA VAL A 7 22.13 40.89 43.14
C VAL A 7 22.46 39.73 42.21
N LEU A 8 22.08 38.51 42.62
CA LEU A 8 22.25 37.28 41.84
C LEU A 8 21.00 37.05 40.98
N SER A 9 21.07 37.29 39.67
CA SER A 9 19.95 37.02 38.75
C SER A 9 19.85 35.52 38.44
N LEU A 10 18.74 34.89 38.82
CA LEU A 10 18.39 33.52 38.46
C LEU A 10 18.02 33.44 36.96
N LEU A 11 18.95 32.97 36.14
CA LEU A 11 18.67 32.51 34.77
C LEU A 11 17.99 31.13 34.85
N SER A 12 16.72 31.06 34.45
CA SER A 12 16.01 29.78 34.30
C SER A 12 16.48 29.08 33.02
N PRO A 13 16.83 27.77 33.04
CA PRO A 13 17.19 27.05 31.84
C PRO A 13 15.95 26.81 30.96
N VAL A 14 16.00 27.29 29.73
CA VAL A 14 15.08 26.89 28.66
C VAL A 14 15.29 25.40 28.42
N ARG A 15 14.29 24.57 28.78
CA ARG A 15 14.29 23.15 28.41
C ARG A 15 13.95 23.04 26.92
N THR A 16 14.96 22.83 26.09
CA THR A 16 14.77 22.31 24.74
C THR A 16 14.21 20.90 24.85
N LEU A 17 12.98 20.71 24.37
CA LEU A 17 12.45 19.37 24.12
C LEU A 17 13.27 18.79 22.96
N ALA A 18 14.11 17.80 23.24
CA ALA A 18 14.75 17.02 22.20
C ALA A 18 13.64 16.31 21.39
N VAL A 19 13.61 16.54 20.08
CA VAL A 19 12.82 15.72 19.17
C VAL A 19 13.53 14.37 19.11
N ASP A 20 12.91 13.36 19.71
CA ASP A 20 13.38 11.98 19.56
C ASP A 20 13.12 11.55 18.12
N VAL A 21 14.18 11.53 17.30
CA VAL A 21 14.12 11.01 15.94
C VAL A 21 14.33 9.51 16.04
N ALA A 22 13.27 8.79 16.42
CA ALA A 22 13.24 7.34 16.20
C ALA A 22 13.21 7.10 14.68
N SER A 23 14.31 6.59 14.13
CA SER A 23 14.32 6.12 12.74
C SER A 23 13.60 4.78 12.67
N ALA A 24 12.59 4.67 11.80
CA ALA A 24 11.91 3.39 11.57
C ALA A 24 12.94 2.31 11.18
N PRO A 25 12.77 1.05 11.64
CA PRO A 25 13.62 -0.06 11.20
C PRO A 25 13.69 -0.13 9.67
N VAL A 26 14.90 -0.27 9.15
CA VAL A 26 15.14 -0.44 7.72
C VAL A 26 15.61 -1.86 7.44
N GLY A 27 15.26 -2.38 6.27
CA GLY A 27 15.63 -3.72 5.88
C GLY A 27 15.42 -3.96 4.39
N TYR A 28 15.54 -5.22 4.02
CA TYR A 28 15.16 -5.68 2.69
C TYR A 28 14.37 -6.98 2.76
N VAL A 29 13.47 -7.17 1.80
CA VAL A 29 12.73 -8.41 1.58
C VAL A 29 13.02 -8.92 0.18
N ASN A 30 13.29 -10.23 0.06
CA ASN A 30 13.58 -10.86 -1.22
C ASN A 30 12.33 -11.47 -1.82
N ILE A 31 12.06 -11.15 -3.09
CA ILE A 31 10.96 -11.70 -3.87
C ILE A 31 11.54 -12.38 -5.12
N THR A 32 11.26 -13.67 -5.29
CA THR A 32 11.66 -14.39 -6.51
C THR A 32 10.72 -14.07 -7.66
N LEU A 33 11.29 -13.64 -8.79
CA LEU A 33 10.59 -13.39 -10.03
C LEU A 33 10.92 -14.52 -11.01
N LEU A 34 9.93 -15.35 -11.31
CA LEU A 34 10.10 -16.45 -12.24
C LEU A 34 10.07 -15.96 -13.69
N ARG A 35 11.03 -16.39 -14.51
CA ARG A 35 10.96 -16.22 -15.98
C ARG A 35 9.70 -16.89 -16.56
N ALA A 36 9.23 -16.41 -17.71
CA ALA A 36 8.03 -16.94 -18.37
C ALA A 36 6.80 -17.02 -17.43
N SER A 37 6.64 -16.01 -16.55
CA SER A 37 5.60 -16.00 -15.53
C SER A 37 5.18 -14.58 -15.18
N ASP A 38 3.98 -14.50 -14.60
CA ASP A 38 3.56 -13.39 -13.77
C ASP A 38 3.92 -13.66 -12.30
N THR A 39 4.31 -12.60 -11.60
CA THR A 39 4.48 -12.58 -10.14
C THR A 39 3.55 -11.51 -9.60
N ILE A 40 2.60 -11.87 -8.74
CA ILE A 40 1.64 -10.94 -8.14
C ILE A 40 2.26 -10.48 -6.82
N VAL A 41 2.68 -9.22 -6.75
CA VAL A 41 3.54 -8.72 -5.67
C VAL A 41 2.82 -7.70 -4.79
N ALA A 42 3.01 -7.86 -3.49
CA ALA A 42 2.83 -6.81 -2.50
C ALA A 42 4.20 -6.20 -2.20
N VAL A 43 4.26 -4.89 -1.97
CA VAL A 43 5.51 -4.21 -1.58
C VAL A 43 5.50 -4.07 -0.05
N PRO A 44 6.25 -4.91 0.68
CA PRO A 44 6.10 -5.03 2.13
C PRO A 44 6.80 -3.91 2.94
N LEU A 45 7.55 -3.05 2.25
CA LEU A 45 8.31 -1.96 2.86
C LEU A 45 7.90 -0.64 2.22
N ALA A 46 7.72 0.39 3.04
CA ALA A 46 7.42 1.73 2.57
C ALA A 46 8.71 2.50 2.23
N ALA A 47 8.57 3.44 1.30
CA ALA A 47 9.59 4.49 1.15
C ALA A 47 9.68 5.31 2.46
N GLY A 48 10.83 5.95 2.64
CA GLY A 48 11.19 6.62 3.90
C GLY A 48 10.18 7.69 4.37
N ILE A 49 10.30 8.02 5.65
CA ILE A 49 9.51 9.06 6.31
C ILE A 49 10.15 10.42 6.04
N ALA A 50 9.36 11.38 5.55
CA ALA A 50 9.80 12.76 5.32
C ALA A 50 9.51 13.66 6.53
N TYR A 51 8.48 13.35 7.30
CA TYR A 51 8.09 14.12 8.48
C TYR A 51 7.23 13.27 9.43
N SER A 52 7.34 13.55 10.73
CA SER A 52 6.49 12.98 11.78
C SER A 52 5.95 14.11 12.66
N GLY A 53 4.68 14.06 13.03
CA GLY A 53 4.06 15.11 13.82
C GLY A 53 2.68 14.75 14.36
N ARG A 54 1.89 15.76 14.70
CA ARG A 54 0.50 15.61 15.17
C ARG A 54 -0.44 16.56 14.44
N ILE A 55 -1.70 16.15 14.34
CA ILE A 55 -2.80 17.00 13.85
C ILE A 55 -3.15 18.05 14.91
N THR A 56 -3.26 19.31 14.49
CA THR A 56 -3.66 20.45 15.34
C THR A 56 -5.00 21.06 14.93
N SER A 57 -5.39 20.88 13.67
CA SER A 57 -6.68 21.31 13.14
C SER A 57 -7.04 20.47 11.93
N ILE A 58 -8.34 20.24 11.75
CA ILE A 58 -8.93 19.55 10.59
C ILE A 58 -10.03 20.46 10.07
N LEU A 59 -10.02 20.75 8.77
CA LEU A 59 -11.02 21.58 8.11
C LEU A 59 -11.49 20.91 6.82
N PRO A 60 -12.80 20.90 6.52
CA PRO A 60 -13.28 20.42 5.23
C PRO A 60 -12.78 21.33 4.10
N SER A 61 -12.57 20.76 2.92
CA SER A 61 -12.29 21.47 1.67
C SER A 61 -13.27 21.03 0.58
N ALA A 62 -13.30 21.75 -0.54
CA ALA A 62 -14.16 21.40 -1.66
C ALA A 62 -13.63 20.16 -2.41
N GLY A 63 -14.49 19.50 -3.19
CA GLY A 63 -14.06 18.46 -4.14
C GLY A 63 -13.58 17.16 -3.51
N GLY A 64 -14.11 16.77 -2.34
CA GLY A 64 -13.69 15.54 -1.65
C GLY A 64 -12.34 15.66 -0.95
N GLN A 65 -11.88 16.88 -0.69
CA GLN A 65 -10.61 17.13 -0.01
C GLN A 65 -10.84 17.64 1.42
N PHE A 66 -9.78 17.61 2.23
CA PHE A 66 -9.75 18.22 3.55
C PHE A 66 -8.36 18.75 3.87
N ILE A 67 -8.28 19.67 4.82
CA ILE A 67 -7.05 20.34 5.22
C ILE A 67 -6.70 19.93 6.64
N VAL A 68 -5.45 19.51 6.82
CA VAL A 68 -4.87 19.22 8.13
C VAL A 68 -3.77 20.22 8.43
N LYS A 69 -3.82 20.82 9.62
CA LYS A 69 -2.72 21.63 10.15
C LYS A 69 -1.84 20.77 11.06
N VAL A 70 -0.52 20.83 10.88
CA VAL A 70 0.43 20.00 11.63
C VAL A 70 1.14 20.79 12.74
N SER A 71 1.52 20.11 13.82
CA SER A 71 2.20 20.69 14.98
C SER A 71 3.65 21.12 14.68
N GLY A 72 4.20 22.03 15.49
CA GLY A 72 5.65 22.29 15.53
C GLY A 72 6.18 23.26 14.48
N ALA A 73 5.31 23.95 13.74
CA ALA A 73 5.67 24.97 12.75
C ALA A 73 6.81 24.52 11.80
N PRO A 74 6.60 23.45 11.02
CA PRO A 74 7.68 22.75 10.34
C PRO A 74 8.28 23.52 9.15
N ALA A 75 7.72 24.67 8.77
CA ALA A 75 8.23 25.58 7.74
C ALA A 75 8.45 24.88 6.38
N PHE A 76 7.51 24.02 6.00
CA PHE A 76 7.53 23.32 4.72
C PHE A 76 7.62 24.28 3.53
N ALA A 77 8.38 23.90 2.50
CA ALA A 77 8.32 24.62 1.23
C ALA A 77 6.97 24.36 0.55
N SER A 78 6.44 25.37 -0.15
CA SER A 78 5.15 25.27 -0.87
C SER A 78 5.17 24.07 -1.81
N ASP A 79 4.14 23.23 -1.73
CA ASP A 79 3.93 22.04 -2.56
C ASP A 79 5.10 21.03 -2.60
N GLN A 80 6.01 21.05 -1.62
CA GLN A 80 7.10 20.07 -1.56
C GLN A 80 6.64 18.61 -1.44
N PHE A 81 5.42 18.36 -0.94
CA PHE A 81 4.85 17.03 -0.75
C PHE A 81 3.76 16.68 -1.76
N LYS A 82 3.48 17.55 -2.72
CA LYS A 82 2.43 17.32 -3.70
C LYS A 82 2.71 16.08 -4.55
N GLN A 83 1.64 15.30 -4.82
CA GLN A 83 1.57 14.19 -5.79
C GLN A 83 2.34 12.91 -5.40
N PHE A 84 3.54 13.02 -4.82
CA PHE A 84 4.40 11.87 -4.52
C PHE A 84 4.46 11.49 -3.04
N TYR A 85 3.60 12.08 -2.21
CA TYR A 85 3.55 11.79 -0.79
C TYR A 85 2.12 11.56 -0.32
N TYR A 86 2.02 10.83 0.77
CA TYR A 86 0.79 10.61 1.51
C TYR A 86 1.00 10.85 2.99
N LEU A 87 -0.09 11.17 3.66
CA LEU A 87 -0.17 11.23 5.11
C LEU A 87 -0.68 9.89 5.64
N ARG A 88 0.10 9.22 6.49
CA ARG A 88 -0.33 8.03 7.24
C ARG A 88 -0.71 8.42 8.67
N ILE A 89 -1.83 7.90 9.15
CA ILE A 89 -2.33 8.15 10.50
C ILE A 89 -1.75 7.11 11.47
N GLY A 90 -1.08 7.59 12.52
CA GLY A 90 -0.34 6.77 13.48
C GLY A 90 -1.05 6.51 14.81
N THR A 91 -2.16 7.18 15.11
CA THR A 91 -3.01 6.92 16.30
C THR A 91 -4.45 7.36 16.04
N GLY A 92 -5.38 7.04 16.94
CA GLY A 92 -6.77 7.47 16.87
C GLY A 92 -7.68 6.50 16.11
N ALA A 93 -8.91 6.90 15.86
CA ALA A 93 -9.94 6.03 15.26
C ALA A 93 -9.63 5.65 13.80
N ARG A 94 -8.82 6.45 13.10
CA ARG A 94 -8.36 6.19 11.73
C ARG A 94 -6.92 5.70 11.68
N HIS A 95 -6.39 5.13 12.77
CA HIS A 95 -5.07 4.50 12.76
C HIS A 95 -4.90 3.58 11.55
N GLY A 96 -3.77 3.71 10.86
CA GLY A 96 -3.44 2.96 9.65
C GLY A 96 -4.06 3.46 8.35
N ALA A 97 -4.97 4.44 8.38
CA ALA A 97 -5.46 5.11 7.18
C ALA A 97 -4.36 5.93 6.52
N TYR A 98 -4.44 6.10 5.21
CA TYR A 98 -3.61 7.08 4.51
C TYR A 98 -4.43 7.95 3.54
N PHE A 99 -3.91 9.13 3.26
CA PHE A 99 -4.52 10.10 2.35
C PHE A 99 -3.46 10.76 1.46
N THR A 100 -3.72 10.87 0.16
CA THR A 100 -2.80 11.50 -0.81
C THR A 100 -2.67 12.99 -0.54
N ILE A 101 -1.44 13.51 -0.53
CA ILE A 101 -1.18 14.96 -0.38
C ILE A 101 -1.26 15.63 -1.76
N VAL A 102 -2.24 16.52 -1.94
CA VAL A 102 -2.47 17.23 -3.21
C VAL A 102 -1.90 18.66 -3.23
N ALA A 103 -1.66 19.23 -2.06
CA ALA A 103 -0.96 20.51 -1.89
C ALA A 103 -0.45 20.65 -0.45
N ASN A 104 0.55 21.52 -0.22
CA ASN A 104 0.94 21.92 1.12
C ASN A 104 1.45 23.37 1.19
N THR A 105 1.20 24.02 2.33
CA THR A 105 1.86 25.28 2.70
C THR A 105 2.97 25.01 3.72
N ALA A 106 3.39 26.03 4.47
CA ALA A 106 4.41 25.93 5.52
C ALA A 106 4.03 25.01 6.70
N ASP A 107 2.73 24.87 7.00
CA ASP A 107 2.24 24.11 8.16
C ASP A 107 0.88 23.42 7.91
N THR A 108 0.37 23.45 6.68
CA THR A 108 -0.88 22.76 6.32
C THR A 108 -0.68 21.80 5.15
N LEU A 109 -1.45 20.72 5.17
CA LEU A 109 -1.55 19.72 4.11
C LEU A 109 -2.98 19.73 3.59
N THR A 110 -3.15 19.81 2.28
CA THR A 110 -4.43 19.51 1.63
C THR A 110 -4.38 18.07 1.15
N LEU A 111 -5.37 17.29 1.56
CA LEU A 111 -5.43 15.85 1.39
C LEU A 111 -6.64 15.49 0.55
N ASP A 112 -6.47 14.54 -0.37
CA ASP A 112 -7.58 13.89 -1.05
C ASP A 112 -8.15 12.77 -0.17
N SER A 113 -9.48 12.76 0.00
CA SER A 113 -10.14 11.65 0.69
C SER A 113 -10.23 10.40 -0.18
N GLU A 114 -10.26 10.54 -1.51
CA GLU A 114 -10.52 9.45 -2.46
C GLU A 114 -11.77 8.63 -2.09
N GLY A 115 -12.77 9.29 -1.48
CA GLY A 115 -14.00 8.66 -0.98
C GLY A 115 -13.87 7.98 0.38
N ASN A 116 -12.68 7.93 0.97
CA ASN A 116 -12.47 7.41 2.32
C ASN A 116 -13.01 8.37 3.39
N ASP A 117 -13.56 7.81 4.46
CA ASP A 117 -14.02 8.61 5.59
C ASP A 117 -12.83 9.26 6.32
N TYR A 118 -12.89 10.56 6.56
CA TYR A 118 -11.91 11.28 7.38
C TYR A 118 -12.55 11.90 8.64
N SER A 119 -13.86 11.74 8.82
CA SER A 119 -14.63 12.42 9.87
C SER A 119 -14.25 11.99 11.29
N ALA A 120 -13.73 10.78 11.45
CA ALA A 120 -13.25 10.27 12.73
C ALA A 120 -11.77 10.61 13.03
N LEU A 121 -11.10 11.42 12.20
CA LEU A 121 -9.81 12.00 12.56
C LEU A 121 -9.97 13.01 13.69
N ALA A 122 -9.01 13.04 14.61
CA ALA A 122 -9.04 13.93 15.77
C ALA A 122 -7.78 14.79 15.90
N VAL A 123 -7.94 15.96 16.52
CA VAL A 123 -6.80 16.76 16.97
C VAL A 123 -6.00 15.96 18.00
N GLY A 124 -4.68 15.92 17.83
CA GLY A 124 -3.77 15.14 18.66
C GLY A 124 -3.31 13.82 18.04
N ASP A 125 -4.00 13.31 17.02
CA ASP A 125 -3.60 12.11 16.29
C ASP A 125 -2.18 12.29 15.72
N THR A 126 -1.34 11.28 15.91
CA THR A 126 0.01 11.22 15.34
C THR A 126 -0.06 10.93 13.85
N ILE A 127 0.89 11.47 13.11
CA ILE A 127 0.96 11.34 11.66
C ILE A 127 2.41 11.12 11.20
N LYS A 128 2.56 10.46 10.06
CA LYS A 128 3.81 10.39 9.29
C LYS A 128 3.54 10.78 7.84
N ILE A 129 4.36 11.67 7.27
CA ILE A 129 4.38 11.94 5.83
C ILE A 129 5.38 10.97 5.20
N ARG A 130 4.91 10.15 4.27
CA ARG A 130 5.73 9.15 3.57
C ARG A 130 5.68 9.41 2.08
N ARG A 131 6.77 9.08 1.40
CA ARG A 131 6.80 9.12 -0.07
C ARG A 131 6.08 7.89 -0.61
N TYR A 132 5.38 8.04 -1.72
CA TYR A 132 4.96 6.90 -2.53
C TYR A 132 6.16 6.23 -3.20
N TRP A 133 6.07 4.92 -3.39
CA TRP A 133 6.85 4.29 -4.43
C TRP A 133 6.33 4.74 -5.80
N THR A 134 7.24 4.98 -6.73
CA THR A 134 6.91 5.13 -8.14
C THR A 134 7.65 4.07 -8.93
N LEU A 135 7.27 3.85 -10.19
CA LEU A 135 8.02 2.93 -11.06
C LEU A 135 9.52 3.28 -11.10
N GLY A 136 9.86 4.57 -11.21
CA GLY A 136 11.24 5.04 -11.24
C GLY A 136 12.00 4.93 -9.92
N THR A 137 11.33 5.06 -8.77
CA THR A 137 12.00 4.97 -7.46
C THR A 137 12.10 3.55 -6.93
N LEU A 138 11.10 2.71 -7.23
CA LEU A 138 11.08 1.31 -6.80
C LEU A 138 11.89 0.41 -7.74
N PHE A 139 11.91 0.73 -9.03
CA PHE A 139 12.69 0.04 -10.06
C PHE A 139 13.56 1.04 -10.84
N PRO A 140 14.59 1.60 -10.21
CA PRO A 140 15.47 2.56 -10.85
C PRO A 140 16.14 1.95 -12.07
N VAL A 141 16.03 2.62 -13.22
CA VAL A 141 16.54 2.14 -14.52
C VAL A 141 18.06 1.97 -14.51
N ALA A 142 18.77 2.82 -13.76
CA ALA A 142 20.22 2.74 -13.58
C ALA A 142 20.69 1.45 -12.90
N GLU A 143 19.80 0.79 -12.14
CA GLU A 143 20.07 -0.43 -11.40
C GLU A 143 19.55 -1.69 -12.13
N SER A 144 19.23 -1.60 -13.42
CA SER A 144 18.67 -2.73 -14.16
C SER A 144 19.59 -3.97 -14.12
N ASN A 145 19.00 -5.14 -13.94
CA ASN A 145 19.67 -6.43 -13.75
C ASN A 145 20.52 -6.53 -12.46
N THR A 146 20.31 -5.67 -11.48
CA THR A 146 20.86 -5.84 -10.10
C THR A 146 19.75 -6.33 -9.17
N PRO A 147 20.05 -6.79 -7.94
CA PRO A 147 19.01 -7.15 -6.98
C PRO A 147 18.04 -6.01 -6.65
N LEU A 148 18.45 -4.73 -6.76
CA LEU A 148 17.57 -3.57 -6.49
C LEU A 148 16.55 -3.37 -7.60
N ASN A 149 16.93 -3.60 -8.86
CA ASN A 149 16.02 -3.67 -9.99
C ASN A 149 16.38 -4.89 -10.86
N PRO A 150 15.84 -6.08 -10.55
CA PRO A 150 16.20 -7.30 -11.26
C PRO A 150 15.55 -7.41 -12.64
N LEU A 151 14.78 -6.39 -13.03
CA LEU A 151 14.04 -6.41 -14.28
C LEU A 151 15.00 -6.19 -15.46
N ALA A 152 14.67 -6.80 -16.59
CA ALA A 152 15.43 -6.65 -17.82
C ALA A 152 14.86 -5.48 -18.64
N ALA A 153 15.75 -4.57 -19.07
CA ALA A 153 15.38 -3.44 -19.90
C ALA A 153 14.91 -3.89 -21.29
N SER A 154 13.87 -3.24 -21.80
CA SER A 154 13.35 -3.46 -23.14
C SER A 154 14.26 -2.77 -24.18
N PRO A 155 14.75 -3.46 -25.23
CA PRO A 155 15.49 -2.84 -26.33
C PRO A 155 14.66 -1.88 -27.19
N GLY A 156 13.33 -1.91 -27.07
CA GLY A 156 12.45 -1.03 -27.83
C GLY A 156 10.99 -1.11 -27.41
N PRO A 157 10.13 -0.25 -27.97
CA PRO A 157 8.74 -0.08 -27.53
C PRO A 157 7.78 -1.13 -28.09
N LEU A 158 8.17 -1.87 -29.14
CA LEU A 158 7.28 -2.82 -29.81
C LEU A 158 7.02 -4.04 -28.93
N GLY A 159 5.83 -4.64 -29.03
CA GLY A 159 5.42 -5.79 -28.21
C GLY A 159 6.48 -6.90 -28.07
N PRO A 160 7.05 -7.42 -29.17
CA PRO A 160 8.11 -8.45 -29.12
C PRO A 160 9.44 -8.00 -28.51
N GLN A 161 9.67 -6.68 -28.46
CA GLN A 161 10.86 -6.07 -27.87
C GLN A 161 10.71 -5.85 -26.37
N ARG A 162 9.49 -5.79 -25.84
CA ARG A 162 9.27 -5.59 -24.41
C ARG A 162 9.82 -6.79 -23.63
N ARG A 163 10.54 -6.48 -22.56
CA ARG A 163 11.13 -7.45 -21.64
C ARG A 163 10.26 -7.50 -20.39
N SER A 164 10.78 -7.17 -19.21
CA SER A 164 9.97 -7.15 -18.00
C SER A 164 8.90 -6.05 -18.09
N GLN A 165 7.71 -6.36 -17.60
CA GLN A 165 6.58 -5.42 -17.57
C GLN A 165 5.98 -5.33 -16.18
N ILE A 166 5.47 -4.16 -15.83
CA ILE A 166 4.63 -3.94 -14.65
C ILE A 166 3.20 -3.73 -15.11
N ILE A 167 2.24 -4.44 -14.51
CA ILE A 167 0.82 -4.33 -14.85
C ILE A 167 0.09 -3.91 -13.59
N LEU A 168 -0.57 -2.74 -13.65
CA LEU A 168 -1.40 -2.21 -12.58
C LEU A 168 -2.86 -2.54 -12.86
N PHE A 169 -3.60 -2.92 -11.82
CA PHE A 169 -5.02 -3.21 -11.93
C PHE A 169 -5.84 -1.91 -12.00
N ASP A 170 -7.01 -1.97 -12.64
CA ASP A 170 -7.98 -0.88 -12.63
C ASP A 170 -8.87 -0.97 -11.39
N HIS A 171 -8.51 -0.19 -10.37
CA HIS A 171 -9.26 -0.11 -9.11
C HIS A 171 -10.60 0.63 -9.25
N GLY A 172 -10.82 1.36 -10.36
CA GLY A 172 -12.11 1.99 -10.66
C GLY A 172 -13.10 1.07 -11.37
N TYR A 173 -12.67 -0.13 -11.77
CA TYR A 173 -13.51 -1.07 -12.51
C TYR A 173 -14.51 -1.78 -11.58
N GLU A 174 -15.79 -1.69 -11.92
CA GLU A 174 -16.86 -2.40 -11.22
C GLU A 174 -16.97 -3.86 -11.71
N GLY A 175 -16.79 -4.82 -10.81
CA GLY A 175 -16.95 -6.24 -11.04
C GLY A 175 -15.75 -7.09 -10.62
N ILE A 176 -15.61 -8.25 -11.26
CA ILE A 176 -14.55 -9.23 -10.98
C ILE A 176 -13.55 -9.32 -12.13
N ASN A 177 -12.35 -9.85 -11.84
CA ASN A 177 -11.24 -9.96 -12.79
C ASN A 177 -10.84 -8.60 -13.37
N LEU A 178 -10.45 -7.68 -12.49
CA LEU A 178 -10.12 -6.30 -12.84
C LEU A 178 -9.16 -6.26 -14.04
N PRO A 179 -9.45 -5.44 -15.07
CA PRO A 179 -8.55 -5.26 -16.20
C PRO A 179 -7.29 -4.50 -15.76
N ALA A 180 -6.31 -4.41 -16.67
CA ALA A 180 -5.16 -3.57 -16.44
C ALA A 180 -5.52 -2.09 -16.64
N ALA A 181 -5.30 -1.25 -15.62
CA ALA A 181 -5.30 0.21 -15.78
C ALA A 181 -4.12 0.67 -16.64
N GLY A 182 -3.01 -0.04 -16.56
CA GLY A 182 -1.82 0.25 -17.34
C GLY A 182 -0.85 -0.91 -17.38
N VAL A 183 -0.20 -1.06 -18.52
CA VAL A 183 0.95 -1.94 -18.71
C VAL A 183 2.16 -1.06 -18.95
N TYR A 184 3.23 -1.28 -18.21
CA TYR A 184 4.42 -0.44 -18.22
C TYR A 184 5.65 -1.30 -18.51
N TYR A 185 6.61 -0.71 -19.20
CA TYR A 185 7.91 -1.31 -19.49
C TYR A 185 8.96 -0.21 -19.40
N PHE A 186 10.24 -0.58 -19.27
CA PHE A 186 11.31 0.41 -19.28
C PHE A 186 12.36 0.09 -20.33
N THR A 187 13.07 1.13 -20.76
CA THR A 187 14.29 1.06 -21.56
C THR A 187 15.43 1.67 -20.76
N SER A 188 16.64 1.76 -21.31
CA SER A 188 17.75 2.49 -20.68
C SER A 188 17.44 3.97 -20.43
N ALA A 189 16.45 4.54 -21.11
CA ALA A 189 16.09 5.94 -20.96
C ALA A 189 15.12 6.19 -19.80
N GLY A 190 14.27 5.23 -19.42
CA GLY A 190 13.16 5.47 -18.50
C GLY A 190 12.04 4.44 -18.56
N TRP A 191 11.05 4.61 -17.69
CA TRP A 191 9.76 3.92 -17.74
C TRP A 191 8.81 4.54 -18.77
N TYR A 192 8.02 3.68 -19.40
CA TYR A 192 7.03 4.04 -20.41
C TYR A 192 5.75 3.22 -20.25
N GLN A 193 4.61 3.84 -20.56
CA GLN A 193 3.34 3.12 -20.65
C GLN A 193 3.18 2.50 -22.04
N ALA A 194 2.68 1.27 -22.09
CA ALA A 194 2.49 0.45 -23.29
C ALA A 194 1.26 0.84 -24.12
N VAL A 195 1.05 2.13 -24.35
CA VAL A 195 -0.04 2.69 -25.16
C VAL A 195 0.54 3.43 -26.38
N THR A 196 -0.33 3.89 -27.27
CA THR A 196 0.08 4.70 -28.43
C THR A 196 0.94 5.89 -27.99
N GLY A 197 2.06 6.11 -28.67
CA GLY A 197 3.02 7.18 -28.34
C GLY A 197 4.01 6.84 -27.22
N ASN A 198 3.77 5.78 -26.44
CA ASN A 198 4.61 5.34 -25.33
C ASN A 198 5.05 6.50 -24.41
N PRO A 199 4.12 7.13 -23.68
CA PRO A 199 4.45 8.26 -22.82
C PRO A 199 5.34 7.84 -21.64
N ARG A 200 6.12 8.79 -21.13
CA ARG A 200 6.99 8.64 -19.95
C ARG A 200 6.18 8.25 -18.71
N ALA A 201 6.71 7.36 -17.88
CA ALA A 201 5.97 6.76 -16.78
C ALA A 201 6.79 6.54 -15.49
N ASP A 202 7.95 7.19 -15.30
CA ASP A 202 8.75 7.01 -14.07
C ASP A 202 8.00 7.44 -12.80
N ASP A 203 7.12 8.42 -12.96
CA ASP A 203 6.36 9.07 -11.88
C ASP A 203 5.00 8.40 -11.60
N ILE A 204 4.72 7.24 -12.22
CA ILE A 204 3.52 6.46 -11.90
C ILE A 204 3.63 5.93 -10.48
N VAL A 205 2.71 6.37 -9.62
CA VAL A 205 2.60 6.00 -8.22
C VAL A 205 2.16 4.55 -8.08
N LEU A 206 2.77 3.85 -7.14
CA LEU A 206 2.38 2.53 -6.68
C LEU A 206 1.81 2.70 -5.27
N HIS A 207 0.49 2.48 -5.14
CA HIS A 207 -0.21 2.64 -3.88
C HIS A 207 0.20 1.55 -2.88
N PRO A 208 0.35 1.88 -1.59
CA PRO A 208 0.88 0.95 -0.58
C PRO A 208 -0.06 -0.23 -0.29
N ASP A 209 -1.36 -0.05 -0.47
CA ASP A 209 -2.41 -1.03 -0.20
C ASP A 209 -2.79 -1.86 -1.43
N SER A 210 -2.12 -1.66 -2.56
CA SER A 210 -2.50 -2.20 -3.86
C SER A 210 -1.38 -3.10 -4.40
N SER A 211 -1.75 -4.30 -4.85
CA SER A 211 -0.79 -5.20 -5.47
C SER A 211 -0.68 -4.94 -6.97
N PHE A 212 0.40 -5.40 -7.58
CA PHE A 212 0.60 -5.34 -9.03
C PHE A 212 1.26 -6.61 -9.56
N ILE A 213 1.28 -6.77 -10.88
CA ILE A 213 1.94 -7.90 -11.53
C ILE A 213 3.29 -7.46 -12.09
N ILE A 214 4.33 -8.22 -11.78
CA ILE A 214 5.59 -8.23 -12.52
C ILE A 214 5.56 -9.38 -13.52
N ARG A 215 5.55 -9.07 -14.80
CA ARG A 215 5.56 -10.04 -15.90
C ARG A 215 6.95 -10.19 -16.47
N GLN A 216 7.48 -11.41 -16.45
CA GLN A 216 8.74 -11.77 -17.10
C GLN A 216 8.44 -12.64 -18.34
N PRO A 217 8.69 -12.16 -19.57
CA PRO A 217 8.43 -12.95 -20.77
C PRO A 217 9.39 -14.15 -20.90
N ALA A 218 9.04 -15.10 -21.77
CA ALA A 218 9.83 -16.32 -21.96
C ALA A 218 11.25 -16.09 -22.52
N VAL A 219 11.50 -14.92 -23.12
CA VAL A 219 12.83 -14.51 -23.62
C VAL A 219 13.82 -14.19 -22.48
N ILE A 220 13.35 -14.00 -21.25
CA ILE A 220 14.21 -13.82 -20.08
C ILE A 220 14.86 -15.15 -19.75
N ALA A 221 16.20 -15.15 -19.65
CA ALA A 221 16.98 -16.39 -19.61
C ALA A 221 16.87 -17.15 -18.28
N GLN A 222 16.72 -16.43 -17.16
CA GLN A 222 16.76 -17.01 -15.81
C GLN A 222 15.78 -16.32 -14.88
N ASP A 223 15.45 -16.99 -13.78
CA ASP A 223 14.74 -16.37 -12.66
C ASP A 223 15.64 -15.32 -12.00
N THR A 224 15.01 -14.33 -11.39
CA THR A 224 15.73 -13.24 -10.72
C THR A 224 15.19 -13.05 -9.31
N VAL A 225 15.98 -12.45 -8.44
CA VAL A 225 15.55 -12.10 -7.07
C VAL A 225 15.53 -10.59 -6.95
N TRP A 226 14.39 -10.07 -6.53
CA TRP A 226 14.19 -8.66 -6.22
C TRP A 226 14.39 -8.42 -4.72
N ALA A 227 15.38 -7.61 -4.38
CA ALA A 227 15.60 -7.11 -3.03
C ALA A 227 14.87 -5.77 -2.86
N VAL A 228 13.66 -5.83 -2.30
CA VAL A 228 12.89 -4.64 -1.94
C VAL A 228 13.53 -4.03 -0.70
N ALA A 229 14.16 -2.87 -0.80
CA ALA A 229 14.74 -2.16 0.34
C ALA A 229 13.82 -1.00 0.78
N GLY A 230 13.68 -0.79 2.08
CA GLY A 230 12.82 0.28 2.59
C GLY A 230 12.70 0.31 4.11
N SER A 231 11.74 1.09 4.58
CA SER A 231 11.39 1.21 5.99
C SER A 231 10.17 0.34 6.33
N VAL A 232 10.19 -0.26 7.52
CA VAL A 232 9.05 -0.98 8.05
C VAL A 232 7.93 0.01 8.42
N VAL A 233 6.69 -0.35 8.08
CA VAL A 233 5.50 0.36 8.57
C VAL A 233 5.13 -0.23 9.94
N GLU A 234 5.09 0.62 10.95
CA GLU A 234 4.85 0.25 12.36
C GLU A 234 3.39 0.48 12.76
N GLU A 235 2.64 1.15 11.90
CA GLU A 235 1.21 1.40 12.04
C GLU A 235 0.40 0.20 11.54
N ASP A 236 -0.85 0.09 12.00
CA ASP A 236 -1.82 -0.79 11.36
C ASP A 236 -2.00 -0.41 9.88
N GLU A 237 -2.61 -1.29 9.11
CA GLU A 237 -3.00 -0.99 7.74
C GLU A 237 -4.51 -1.03 7.57
N ARG A 238 -5.06 0.11 7.15
CA ARG A 238 -6.49 0.26 6.89
C ARG A 238 -6.71 0.33 5.39
N ILE A 239 -7.28 -0.73 4.84
CA ILE A 239 -7.51 -0.89 3.41
C ILE A 239 -9.02 -0.79 3.13
N PRO A 240 -9.46 0.16 2.28
CA PRO A 240 -10.85 0.21 1.86
C PRO A 240 -11.17 -0.99 0.95
N LEU A 241 -12.27 -1.66 1.23
CA LEU A 241 -12.82 -2.75 0.43
C LEU A 241 -14.17 -2.30 -0.13
N PHE A 242 -14.18 -2.03 -1.42
CA PHE A 242 -15.35 -1.58 -2.15
C PHE A 242 -16.30 -2.74 -2.44
N THR A 243 -17.59 -2.44 -2.38
CA THR A 243 -18.67 -3.35 -2.74
C THR A 243 -19.43 -2.77 -3.93
N SER A 244 -20.22 -3.62 -4.60
CA SER A 244 -21.07 -3.21 -5.70
C SER A 244 -22.50 -3.68 -5.47
N SER A 245 -23.46 -2.86 -5.88
CA SER A 245 -24.88 -3.23 -5.90
C SER A 245 -25.27 -4.09 -7.10
N SER A 246 -24.44 -4.12 -8.16
CA SER A 246 -24.68 -4.88 -9.39
C SER A 246 -24.18 -6.32 -9.33
N GLY A 247 -23.20 -6.61 -8.47
CA GLY A 247 -22.64 -7.96 -8.33
C GLY A 247 -21.45 -8.04 -7.38
N PRO A 248 -20.71 -9.17 -7.40
CA PRO A 248 -19.45 -9.28 -6.66
C PRO A 248 -18.41 -8.28 -7.18
N GLN A 249 -17.59 -7.75 -6.27
CA GLN A 249 -16.54 -6.77 -6.57
C GLN A 249 -15.18 -7.29 -6.12
N ASP A 250 -14.19 -7.31 -7.02
CA ASP A 250 -12.81 -7.63 -6.67
C ASP A 250 -12.10 -6.38 -6.14
N ASN A 251 -11.37 -6.56 -5.04
CA ASN A 251 -10.44 -5.59 -4.46
C ASN A 251 -9.06 -6.24 -4.48
N VAL A 252 -8.17 -5.71 -5.32
CA VAL A 252 -6.78 -6.18 -5.36
C VAL A 252 -5.99 -5.46 -4.29
N VAL A 253 -5.45 -6.21 -3.33
CA VAL A 253 -4.84 -5.64 -2.13
C VAL A 253 -3.42 -6.15 -1.91
N ALA A 254 -2.61 -5.31 -1.30
CA ALA A 254 -1.28 -5.62 -0.80
C ALA A 254 -1.21 -5.31 0.70
N LEU A 255 -0.34 -6.02 1.40
CA LEU A 255 -0.03 -5.77 2.80
C LEU A 255 1.37 -5.17 2.90
N ASN A 256 1.49 -3.99 3.51
CA ASN A 256 2.75 -3.29 3.68
C ASN A 256 3.45 -3.72 4.98
N ARG A 257 3.72 -5.02 5.11
CA ARG A 257 4.44 -5.61 6.23
C ARG A 257 5.39 -6.71 5.78
N PRO A 258 6.58 -6.87 6.41
CA PRO A 258 7.60 -7.82 5.97
C PRO A 258 7.49 -9.21 6.60
N PHE A 259 6.33 -9.59 7.14
CA PHE A 259 6.15 -10.87 7.81
C PHE A 259 4.80 -11.53 7.46
N ASP A 260 4.87 -12.85 7.34
CA ASP A 260 3.72 -13.70 7.05
C ASP A 260 2.71 -13.68 8.20
N THR A 261 1.43 -13.87 7.89
CA THR A 261 0.38 -13.80 8.92
C THR A 261 -0.67 -14.87 8.69
N ALA A 262 -1.06 -15.56 9.77
CA ALA A 262 -2.17 -16.52 9.72
C ALA A 262 -3.48 -15.81 9.37
N LEU A 263 -4.33 -16.46 8.60
CA LEU A 263 -5.60 -15.90 8.14
C LEU A 263 -6.51 -15.48 9.30
N SER A 264 -6.53 -16.24 10.40
CA SER A 264 -7.22 -15.90 11.64
C SER A 264 -6.68 -14.66 12.37
N ALA A 265 -5.40 -14.34 12.18
CA ALA A 265 -4.73 -13.18 12.79
C ALA A 265 -4.67 -11.96 11.85
N SER A 266 -5.22 -12.07 10.64
CA SER A 266 -5.12 -11.03 9.62
C SER A 266 -6.00 -9.80 9.89
N GLY A 267 -6.97 -9.87 10.82
CA GLY A 267 -7.99 -8.84 11.05
C GLY A 267 -9.04 -8.73 9.94
N LEU A 268 -8.94 -9.53 8.89
CA LEU A 268 -9.86 -9.50 7.75
C LEU A 268 -11.28 -9.93 8.14
N ASP A 269 -11.40 -10.73 9.20
CA ASP A 269 -12.64 -11.31 9.70
C ASP A 269 -13.70 -10.26 10.05
N ALA A 270 -13.30 -9.10 10.61
CA ALA A 270 -14.20 -8.00 10.96
C ALA A 270 -14.78 -7.27 9.74
N SER A 271 -14.09 -7.35 8.60
CA SER A 271 -14.47 -6.72 7.34
C SER A 271 -15.06 -7.70 6.32
N PHE A 272 -15.25 -8.96 6.72
CA PHE A 272 -15.75 -10.05 5.87
C PHE A 272 -17.21 -10.39 6.20
N VAL A 273 -18.05 -10.46 5.19
CA VAL A 273 -19.40 -11.00 5.30
C VAL A 273 -19.31 -12.53 5.27
N ALA A 274 -19.69 -13.17 6.39
CA ALA A 274 -19.70 -14.62 6.48
C ALA A 274 -20.79 -15.26 5.61
N SER A 275 -20.48 -16.43 5.07
CA SER A 275 -21.40 -17.29 4.34
C SER A 275 -22.31 -18.04 5.31
N ALA A 276 -23.55 -18.32 4.90
CA ALA A 276 -24.52 -19.02 5.74
C ALA A 276 -24.19 -20.51 5.91
N SER A 277 -23.49 -21.10 4.93
CA SER A 277 -23.09 -22.50 4.94
C SER A 277 -21.84 -22.71 4.06
N THR A 278 -21.40 -23.97 3.94
CA THR A 278 -20.31 -24.38 3.05
C THR A 278 -20.75 -24.67 1.61
N PHE A 279 -22.04 -24.54 1.29
CA PHE A 279 -22.54 -24.73 -0.07
C PHE A 279 -22.09 -23.59 -1.00
N PRO A 280 -21.72 -23.89 -2.27
CA PRO A 280 -21.22 -22.87 -3.19
C PRO A 280 -22.13 -21.65 -3.39
N ASN A 281 -23.45 -21.85 -3.39
CA ASN A 281 -24.43 -20.77 -3.60
C ASN A 281 -24.60 -19.85 -2.38
N ASP A 282 -24.19 -20.31 -1.19
CA ASP A 282 -24.26 -19.53 0.04
C ASP A 282 -23.01 -18.69 0.27
N ARG A 283 -21.98 -18.85 -0.56
CA ARG A 283 -20.74 -18.10 -0.45
C ARG A 283 -21.01 -16.60 -0.56
N ARG A 284 -20.41 -15.85 0.35
CA ARG A 284 -20.42 -14.39 0.38
C ARG A 284 -19.03 -13.90 -0.02
N ASP A 285 -18.35 -13.20 0.87
CA ASP A 285 -17.02 -12.69 0.59
C ASP A 285 -16.03 -13.84 0.40
N GLN A 286 -15.05 -13.64 -0.47
CA GLN A 286 -14.03 -14.63 -0.78
C GLN A 286 -12.65 -14.00 -0.81
N LEU A 287 -11.66 -14.72 -0.27
CA LEU A 287 -10.26 -14.38 -0.32
C LEU A 287 -9.59 -15.28 -1.36
N LEU A 288 -9.00 -14.68 -2.38
CA LEU A 288 -8.32 -15.34 -3.48
C LEU A 288 -6.81 -15.19 -3.25
N VAL A 289 -6.12 -16.32 -3.15
CA VAL A 289 -4.68 -16.38 -2.88
C VAL A 289 -3.96 -16.97 -4.09
N PHE A 290 -2.79 -16.43 -4.41
CA PHE A 290 -2.00 -16.82 -5.57
C PHE A 290 -0.67 -17.47 -5.15
N ASP A 291 -0.11 -18.28 -6.05
CA ASP A 291 1.18 -18.94 -5.83
C ASP A 291 2.24 -18.37 -6.79
N ASN A 292 3.22 -17.66 -6.23
CA ASN A 292 4.32 -17.09 -6.99
C ASN A 292 5.41 -18.12 -7.36
N THR A 293 5.38 -19.34 -6.81
CA THR A 293 6.33 -20.41 -7.09
C THR A 293 6.00 -21.22 -8.36
N VAL A 294 4.77 -21.11 -8.87
CA VAL A 294 4.32 -21.79 -10.10
C VAL A 294 4.46 -20.84 -11.29
N ARG A 295 5.07 -21.28 -12.39
CA ARG A 295 5.16 -20.50 -13.62
C ARG A 295 3.84 -20.49 -14.36
N ALA A 296 3.25 -19.31 -14.54
CA ALA A 296 2.11 -19.11 -15.42
C ALA A 296 1.93 -17.61 -15.69
N PHE A 297 1.39 -17.29 -16.87
CA PHE A 297 0.82 -15.98 -17.15
C PHE A 297 -0.67 -15.97 -16.79
N ASN A 298 -1.18 -14.80 -16.39
CA ASN A 298 -2.57 -14.59 -16.00
C ASN A 298 -3.01 -15.62 -14.94
N LYS A 299 -2.25 -15.69 -13.85
CA LYS A 299 -2.44 -16.68 -12.79
C LYS A 299 -3.86 -16.66 -12.27
N THR A 300 -4.43 -17.85 -12.15
CA THR A 300 -5.66 -18.06 -11.38
C THR A 300 -5.31 -18.27 -9.91
N PRO A 301 -6.24 -17.99 -8.97
CA PRO A 301 -6.01 -18.25 -7.56
C PRO A 301 -5.71 -19.73 -7.33
N VAL A 302 -4.65 -20.03 -6.56
CA VAL A 302 -4.33 -21.41 -6.14
C VAL A 302 -5.29 -21.90 -5.06
N ALA A 303 -5.88 -20.97 -4.30
CA ALA A 303 -6.86 -21.24 -3.29
C ALA A 303 -7.87 -20.10 -3.18
N THR A 304 -9.08 -20.47 -2.79
CA THR A 304 -10.13 -19.52 -2.40
C THR A 304 -10.59 -19.87 -0.99
N TYR A 305 -10.65 -18.88 -0.12
CA TYR A 305 -11.13 -19.00 1.25
C TYR A 305 -12.38 -18.17 1.44
N TYR A 306 -13.28 -18.60 2.32
CA TYR A 306 -14.50 -17.89 2.68
C TYR A 306 -14.81 -18.16 4.16
N ARG A 307 -15.68 -17.37 4.78
CA ARG A 307 -16.05 -17.59 6.19
C ARG A 307 -17.36 -18.32 6.35
N VAL A 308 -17.46 -19.19 7.36
CA VAL A 308 -18.73 -19.75 7.86
C VAL A 308 -18.70 -19.66 9.38
N GLY A 309 -19.63 -18.91 9.97
CA GLY A 309 -19.56 -18.59 11.40
C GLY A 309 -18.25 -17.87 11.73
N ARG A 310 -17.44 -18.45 12.62
CA ARG A 310 -16.14 -17.88 13.02
C ARG A 310 -14.97 -18.39 12.19
N ASP A 311 -15.13 -19.52 11.52
CA ASP A 311 -14.04 -20.22 10.85
C ASP A 311 -13.83 -19.73 9.42
N TRP A 312 -12.57 -19.73 9.02
CA TRP A 312 -12.14 -19.67 7.65
C TRP A 312 -12.21 -21.07 7.05
N ILE A 313 -12.79 -21.16 5.86
CA ILE A 313 -13.02 -22.41 5.14
C ILE A 313 -12.36 -22.32 3.78
N LYS A 314 -11.59 -23.34 3.41
CA LYS A 314 -11.04 -23.47 2.06
C LYS A 314 -12.11 -24.01 1.12
N ALA A 315 -12.30 -23.36 -0.03
CA ALA A 315 -13.16 -23.84 -1.10
C ALA A 315 -12.51 -25.02 -1.85
N ALA A 316 -12.52 -26.18 -1.21
CA ALA A 316 -12.01 -27.44 -1.71
C ALA A 316 -12.93 -28.60 -1.29
N PRO A 317 -12.81 -29.80 -1.87
CA PRO A 317 -13.56 -30.97 -1.41
C PRO A 317 -13.44 -31.16 0.11
N GLY A 318 -14.56 -31.38 0.78
CA GLY A 318 -14.63 -31.52 2.24
C GLY A 318 -14.66 -30.21 3.03
N ASN A 319 -14.47 -29.04 2.38
CA ASN A 319 -14.51 -27.71 2.99
C ASN A 319 -13.70 -27.61 4.31
N PRO A 320 -12.39 -27.91 4.27
CA PRO A 320 -11.59 -27.94 5.50
C PRO A 320 -11.44 -26.54 6.11
N THR A 321 -11.39 -26.50 7.44
CA THR A 321 -11.03 -25.29 8.19
C THR A 321 -9.62 -24.85 7.85
N ALA A 322 -9.43 -23.53 7.75
CA ALA A 322 -8.27 -22.88 7.16
C ALA A 322 -7.75 -21.71 8.01
N ASN A 323 -8.12 -21.64 9.30
CA ASN A 323 -7.77 -20.55 10.22
C ASN A 323 -6.26 -20.29 10.31
N ASP A 324 -5.46 -21.36 10.25
CA ASP A 324 -4.00 -21.30 10.36
C ASP A 324 -3.29 -21.17 9.01
N THR A 325 -4.04 -20.98 7.92
CA THR A 325 -3.44 -20.75 6.60
C THR A 325 -2.62 -19.47 6.64
N VAL A 326 -1.36 -19.58 6.25
CA VAL A 326 -0.44 -18.45 6.21
C VAL A 326 -0.65 -17.65 4.92
N LEU A 327 -0.85 -16.33 5.08
CA LEU A 327 -0.80 -15.35 4.02
C LEU A 327 0.63 -14.82 3.91
N ASN A 328 1.21 -14.92 2.72
CA ASN A 328 2.57 -14.48 2.49
C ASN A 328 2.66 -12.95 2.35
N ALA A 329 3.61 -12.34 3.06
CA ALA A 329 3.82 -10.89 3.09
C ALA A 329 4.09 -10.23 1.73
N THR A 330 4.69 -10.99 0.81
CA THR A 330 5.19 -10.46 -0.47
C THR A 330 4.25 -10.71 -1.65
N THR A 331 3.15 -11.42 -1.39
CA THR A 331 2.20 -11.83 -2.44
C THR A 331 0.94 -10.99 -2.35
N GLY A 332 0.53 -10.43 -3.49
CA GLY A 332 -0.74 -9.73 -3.56
C GLY A 332 -1.93 -10.68 -3.43
N LEU A 333 -3.04 -10.16 -2.92
CA LEU A 333 -4.27 -10.89 -2.66
C LEU A 333 -5.43 -10.24 -3.41
N VAL A 334 -6.50 -11.00 -3.63
CA VAL A 334 -7.77 -10.43 -4.07
C VAL A 334 -8.85 -10.75 -3.05
N ILE A 335 -9.50 -9.70 -2.55
CA ILE A 335 -10.70 -9.81 -1.73
C ILE A 335 -11.90 -9.55 -2.62
N ARG A 336 -12.64 -10.61 -2.92
CA ARG A 336 -13.90 -10.54 -3.63
C ARG A 336 -15.02 -10.30 -2.63
N LYS A 337 -15.56 -9.09 -2.65
CA LYS A 337 -16.72 -8.71 -1.85
C LYS A 337 -17.99 -9.20 -2.53
N PHE A 338 -18.91 -9.74 -1.74
CA PHE A 338 -20.25 -10.05 -2.19
C PHE A 338 -21.02 -8.75 -2.49
N ARG A 339 -22.05 -8.88 -3.32
CA ARG A 339 -22.97 -7.77 -3.63
C ARG A 339 -23.50 -7.13 -2.36
N ASP A 340 -23.44 -5.81 -2.28
CA ASP A 340 -24.07 -5.01 -1.23
C ASP A 340 -25.02 -3.98 -1.86
N ALA A 341 -26.24 -3.86 -1.32
CA ALA A 341 -27.27 -3.02 -1.89
C ALA A 341 -26.92 -1.52 -1.82
N THR A 342 -26.03 -1.11 -0.92
CA THR A 342 -25.63 0.28 -0.72
C THR A 342 -24.32 0.67 -1.40
N SER A 343 -23.62 -0.29 -2.02
CA SER A 343 -22.25 -0.11 -2.50
C SER A 343 -21.34 0.51 -1.42
N ALA A 344 -21.57 0.20 -0.15
CA ALA A 344 -20.80 0.78 0.95
C ALA A 344 -19.40 0.16 1.00
N SER A 345 -18.38 0.99 1.21
CA SER A 345 -17.02 0.50 1.50
C SER A 345 -16.95 -0.03 2.93
N THR A 346 -16.37 -1.21 3.12
CA THR A 346 -15.95 -1.71 4.42
C THR A 346 -14.44 -1.61 4.54
N GLU A 347 -13.90 -1.39 5.72
CA GLU A 347 -12.44 -1.28 5.88
C GLU A 347 -11.86 -2.51 6.55
N TRP A 348 -10.84 -3.07 5.92
CA TRP A 348 -10.00 -4.07 6.54
C TRP A 348 -8.90 -3.38 7.35
N VAL A 349 -8.92 -3.60 8.67
CA VAL A 349 -7.80 -3.21 9.55
C VAL A 349 -6.91 -4.43 9.74
N SER A 350 -5.82 -4.48 8.99
CA SER A 350 -4.76 -5.46 9.19
C SER A 350 -3.87 -5.00 10.35
N PRO A 351 -3.84 -5.74 11.47
CA PRO A 351 -3.09 -5.33 12.64
C PRO A 351 -1.59 -5.41 12.36
N HIS A 352 -0.85 -4.45 12.91
CA HIS A 352 0.57 -4.63 13.12
C HIS A 352 0.75 -5.61 14.29
N VAL A 353 1.48 -6.69 14.07
CA VAL A 353 1.78 -7.67 15.12
C VAL A 353 3.04 -7.19 15.81
N ASN A 354 2.89 -6.73 17.06
CA ASN A 354 4.01 -6.39 17.95
C ASN A 354 4.65 -7.63 18.56
#